data_AF-A0A3A1X886-F1
#
_entry.id   AF-A0A3A1X886-F1
#
_cell.length_a   1.000
_cell.length_b   1.000
_cell.length_c   1.000
_cell.angle_alpha   90.00
_cell.angle_beta   90.00
_cell.angle_gamma   90.00
#
_symmetry.space_group_name_H-M   'P 1'
#
loop_
_entity.id
_entity.type
_entity.pdbx_description
1 polymer ?
#
loop_
_entity_poly.entity_id
_entity_poly.type
_entity_poly.pdbx_seq_one_letter_code
_entity_poly.pdbx_strand_id
1 'polypeptide(L)'
;MQSQVKDDLVINDVEPKLVRNWADLIYSIASAGVATAVVLFATCFSGTTAGVEHDAKNAGKIIEWIVKGLPSSLFQQALTIAIVAGVIVSMIDSKKWINTAISTITLLLTYPLVWYISYILTTLNNPSIFASFNSISNSHGAELLPDMYAVLVAFLTVSGPRRDNKIVKLSWQALLIASPILIVTSWHSLTGALTSWCIGRSFGTLIRFIKGTQSKGAWGKDIVEALENIGITHLVQLNRRTLTTDHSGVLKSSLDDDLIENS
;
A
#
# COMPACT_ATOMS: atom_id res chain seq x y z
N MET A 1 32.58 -12.31 -5.99
CA MET A 1 33.66 -12.83 -5.15
C MET A 1 33.02 -13.26 -3.84
N GLN A 2 33.04 -14.56 -3.53
CA GLN A 2 32.51 -15.07 -2.26
C GLN A 2 33.57 -14.79 -1.18
N SER A 3 33.24 -13.91 -0.24
CA SER A 3 34.02 -13.69 0.98
C SER A 3 34.14 -15.03 1.72
N GLN A 4 35.36 -15.56 1.78
CA GLN A 4 35.73 -16.70 2.60
C GLN A 4 35.61 -16.26 4.06
N VAL A 5 34.48 -16.56 4.69
CA VAL A 5 34.29 -16.36 6.12
C VAL A 5 35.34 -17.22 6.82
N LYS A 6 36.30 -16.56 7.47
CA LYS A 6 37.39 -17.18 8.24
C LYS A 6 36.77 -18.11 9.32
N ASP A 7 37.22 -19.37 9.39
CA ASP A 7 36.64 -20.42 10.24
C ASP A 7 36.58 -20.08 11.75
N ASP A 8 37.27 -19.03 12.21
CA ASP A 8 37.31 -18.59 13.62
C ASP A 8 36.38 -17.41 13.97
N LEU A 9 35.59 -16.87 13.04
CA LEU A 9 34.71 -15.72 13.31
C LEU A 9 33.41 -16.14 14.01
N VAL A 10 33.24 -15.74 15.28
CA VAL A 10 32.01 -16.00 16.04
C VAL A 10 31.05 -14.80 15.93
N ILE A 11 29.93 -14.99 15.23
CA ILE A 11 28.86 -13.99 15.11
C ILE A 11 27.72 -14.35 16.07
N ASN A 12 27.56 -13.54 17.12
CA ASN A 12 26.44 -13.61 18.05
C ASN A 12 25.50 -12.41 17.85
N ASP A 13 24.54 -12.59 16.96
CA ASP A 13 23.57 -11.58 16.56
C ASP A 13 22.16 -12.27 16.49
N VAL A 14 21.04 -11.57 16.76
CA VAL A 14 19.62 -12.06 16.71
C VAL A 14 18.76 -11.80 15.41
N GLU A 15 18.73 -12.72 14.43
CA GLU A 15 18.25 -12.48 13.02
C GLU A 15 17.02 -11.53 12.87
N PRO A 16 16.95 -10.67 11.82
CA PRO A 16 15.81 -9.79 11.59
C PRO A 16 14.48 -10.55 11.53
N LYS A 17 13.67 -10.41 12.59
CA LYS A 17 12.32 -11.00 12.64
C LYS A 17 11.32 -10.10 11.93
N LEU A 18 10.28 -10.73 11.39
CA LEU A 18 9.09 -10.03 10.90
C LEU A 18 8.34 -9.43 12.09
N VAL A 19 8.20 -8.10 12.10
CA VAL A 19 7.42 -7.39 13.12
C VAL A 19 6.18 -6.79 12.46
N ARG A 20 5.03 -6.95 13.12
CA ARG A 20 3.78 -6.34 12.65
C ARG A 20 3.78 -4.85 12.98
N ASN A 21 3.56 -4.02 11.97
CA ASN A 21 3.52 -2.59 12.12
C ASN A 21 2.10 -2.12 12.48
N TRP A 22 1.86 -1.78 13.75
CA TRP A 22 0.56 -1.33 14.24
C TRP A 22 -0.01 -0.12 13.49
N ALA A 23 0.85 0.74 12.92
CA ALA A 23 0.38 1.85 12.10
C ALA A 23 -0.43 1.35 10.88
N ASP A 24 -0.04 0.22 10.26
CA ASP A 24 -0.78 -0.35 9.12
C ASP A 24 -2.18 -0.81 9.53
N LEU A 25 -2.37 -1.31 10.75
CA LEU A 25 -3.69 -1.66 11.27
C LEU A 25 -4.55 -0.42 11.51
N ILE A 26 -3.97 0.64 12.08
CA ILE A 26 -4.68 1.91 12.30
C ILE A 26 -5.11 2.51 10.96
N TYR A 27 -4.24 2.51 9.94
CA TYR A 27 -4.60 2.97 8.59
C TYR A 27 -5.70 2.11 7.95
N SER A 28 -5.71 0.81 8.22
CA SER A 28 -6.76 -0.10 7.74
C SER A 28 -8.13 0.24 8.34
N ILE A 29 -8.19 0.41 9.67
CA ILE A 29 -9.42 0.79 10.38
C ILE A 29 -9.87 2.19 9.97
N ALA A 30 -8.94 3.16 9.91
CA ALA A 30 -9.26 4.52 9.51
C ALA A 30 -9.82 4.60 8.09
N SER A 31 -9.24 3.86 7.14
CA SER A 31 -9.75 3.82 5.75
C SER A 31 -11.11 3.13 5.63
N ALA A 32 -11.39 2.08 6.42
CA ALA A 32 -12.73 1.50 6.52
C ALA A 32 -13.75 2.50 7.11
N GLY A 33 -13.33 3.27 8.11
CA GLY A 33 -14.14 4.36 8.69
C GLY A 33 -14.44 5.45 7.66
N VAL A 34 -13.45 5.87 6.87
CA VAL A 34 -13.65 6.83 5.77
C VAL A 34 -14.57 6.26 4.70
N ALA A 35 -14.44 5.00 4.32
CA ALA A 35 -15.36 4.36 3.36
C ALA A 35 -16.81 4.46 3.85
N THR A 36 -17.04 4.11 5.12
CA THR A 36 -18.36 4.20 5.75
C THR A 36 -18.87 5.63 5.78
N ALA A 37 -18.02 6.59 6.15
CA ALA A 37 -18.38 8.01 6.17
C ALA A 37 -18.73 8.54 4.78
N VAL A 38 -18.02 8.12 3.72
CA VAL A 38 -18.32 8.49 2.33
C VAL A 38 -19.71 7.98 1.92
N VAL A 39 -20.03 6.72 2.22
CA VAL A 39 -21.36 6.15 1.91
C VAL A 39 -22.46 6.87 2.68
N LEU A 40 -22.28 7.11 3.98
CA LEU A 40 -23.25 7.84 4.79
C LEU A 40 -23.44 9.27 4.30
N PHE A 41 -22.35 9.97 4.00
CA PHE A 41 -22.40 11.34 3.48
C PHE A 41 -23.12 11.40 2.14
N ALA A 42 -22.79 10.50 1.20
CA ALA A 42 -23.44 10.44 -0.10
C ALA A 42 -24.93 10.04 0.00
N THR A 43 -25.31 9.26 1.02
CA THR A 43 -26.70 8.89 1.27
C THR A 43 -27.49 10.06 1.87
N CYS A 44 -26.92 10.76 2.86
CA CYS A 44 -27.56 11.90 3.54
C CYS A 44 -27.61 13.16 2.67
N PHE A 45 -26.60 13.38 1.83
CA PHE A 45 -26.46 14.56 0.97
C PHE A 45 -26.49 14.19 -0.52
N SER A 46 -27.35 13.23 -0.87
CA SER A 46 -27.46 12.70 -2.23
C SER A 46 -27.71 13.77 -3.29
N GLY A 47 -28.47 14.82 -2.97
CA GLY A 47 -28.70 15.98 -3.84
C GLY A 47 -27.42 16.78 -4.14
N THR A 48 -26.57 17.02 -3.13
CA THR A 48 -25.30 17.74 -3.31
C THR A 48 -24.30 16.90 -4.12
N THR A 49 -24.21 15.60 -3.83
CA THR A 49 -23.34 14.68 -4.59
C THR A 49 -23.77 14.59 -6.05
N ALA A 50 -25.08 14.49 -6.32
CA ALA A 50 -25.61 14.48 -7.67
C ALA A 50 -25.33 15.80 -8.41
N GLY A 51 -25.43 16.94 -7.74
CA GLY A 51 -25.09 18.26 -8.30
C GLY A 51 -23.61 18.35 -8.71
N VAL A 52 -22.68 17.95 -7.82
CA VAL A 52 -21.25 17.95 -8.12
C VAL A 52 -20.91 17.00 -9.28
N GLU A 53 -21.52 15.80 -9.31
CA GLU A 53 -21.33 14.89 -10.44
C GLU A 53 -21.87 15.49 -11.75
N HIS A 54 -23.04 16.13 -11.72
CA HIS A 54 -23.61 16.77 -12.90
C HIS A 54 -22.70 17.87 -13.46
N ASP A 55 -22.14 18.72 -12.59
CA ASP A 55 -21.23 19.79 -13.00
C ASP A 55 -19.92 19.24 -13.55
N ALA A 56 -19.35 18.22 -12.90
CA ALA A 56 -18.14 17.53 -13.38
C ALA A 56 -18.36 16.92 -14.77
N LYS A 57 -19.51 16.27 -14.99
CA LYS A 57 -19.91 15.69 -16.29
C LYS A 57 -20.05 16.79 -17.35
N ASN A 58 -20.66 17.92 -17.00
CA ASN A 58 -20.84 19.03 -17.93
C ASN A 58 -19.50 19.66 -18.34
N ALA A 59 -18.55 19.82 -17.41
CA ALA A 59 -17.18 20.23 -17.72
C ALA A 59 -16.44 19.18 -18.59
N GLY A 60 -16.78 17.90 -18.40
CA GLY A 60 -16.25 16.75 -19.11
C GLY A 60 -16.60 16.63 -20.58
N LYS A 61 -17.63 17.33 -21.07
CA LYS A 61 -18.02 17.33 -22.49
C LYS A 61 -16.87 17.77 -23.41
N ILE A 62 -15.91 18.53 -22.88
CA ILE A 62 -14.67 18.93 -23.58
C ILE A 62 -13.77 17.72 -23.89
N ILE A 63 -13.86 16.63 -23.13
CA ILE A 63 -13.05 15.41 -23.29
C ILE A 63 -13.83 14.33 -24.06
N GLU A 64 -15.15 14.49 -24.22
CA GLU A 64 -16.03 13.52 -24.88
C GLU A 64 -15.54 13.16 -26.29
N TRP A 65 -14.98 14.11 -27.05
CA TRP A 65 -14.45 13.87 -28.40
C TRP A 65 -13.26 12.90 -28.44
N ILE A 66 -12.47 12.79 -27.35
CA ILE A 66 -11.32 11.87 -27.24
C ILE A 66 -11.80 10.46 -26.94
N VAL A 67 -12.90 10.33 -26.18
CA VAL A 67 -13.34 9.05 -25.60
C VAL A 67 -14.49 8.40 -26.38
N LYS A 68 -15.11 9.13 -27.31
CA LYS A 68 -16.33 8.74 -28.05
C LYS A 68 -16.26 7.41 -28.82
N GLY A 69 -15.06 6.91 -29.14
CA GLY A 69 -14.87 5.67 -29.90
C GLY A 69 -14.43 4.46 -29.09
N LEU A 70 -14.11 4.63 -27.80
CA LEU A 70 -13.50 3.58 -26.99
C LEU A 70 -14.50 3.02 -25.97
N PRO A 71 -14.83 1.71 -26.03
CA PRO A 71 -15.60 1.06 -24.97
C PRO A 71 -14.91 1.22 -23.61
N SER A 72 -15.68 1.62 -22.60
CA SER A 72 -15.20 1.84 -21.23
C SER A 72 -14.49 0.61 -20.65
N SER A 73 -15.03 -0.57 -20.94
CA SER A 73 -14.48 -1.86 -20.52
C SER A 73 -13.08 -2.10 -21.07
N LEU A 74 -12.81 -1.77 -22.34
CA LEU A 74 -11.49 -1.95 -22.95
C LEU A 74 -10.47 -1.01 -22.32
N PHE A 75 -10.85 0.24 -22.05
CA PHE A 75 -9.98 1.19 -21.36
C PHE A 75 -9.63 0.74 -19.94
N GLN A 76 -10.65 0.34 -19.16
CA GLN A 76 -10.49 -0.14 -17.79
C GLN A 76 -9.62 -1.40 -17.73
N GLN A 77 -9.88 -2.37 -18.60
CA GLN A 77 -9.10 -3.60 -18.67
C GLN A 77 -7.67 -3.33 -19.12
N ALA A 78 -7.46 -2.50 -20.16
CA ALA A 78 -6.12 -2.13 -20.60
C ALA A 78 -5.32 -1.43 -19.50
N LEU A 79 -5.94 -0.48 -18.79
CA LEU A 79 -5.30 0.21 -17.67
C LEU A 79 -4.97 -0.75 -16.51
N THR A 80 -5.89 -1.64 -16.17
CA THR A 80 -5.69 -2.67 -15.14
C THR A 80 -4.54 -3.60 -15.50
N ILE A 81 -4.56 -4.15 -16.71
CA ILE A 81 -3.51 -5.05 -17.22
C ILE A 81 -2.17 -4.32 -17.26
N ALA A 82 -2.11 -3.10 -17.79
CA ALA A 82 -0.88 -2.32 -17.86
C ALA A 82 -0.27 -2.05 -16.48
N ILE A 83 -1.10 -1.67 -15.49
CA ILE A 83 -0.64 -1.45 -14.11
C ILE A 83 -0.17 -2.75 -13.48
N VAL A 84 -0.98 -3.81 -13.53
CA VAL A 84 -0.69 -5.08 -12.85
C VAL A 84 0.52 -5.75 -13.45
N ALA A 85 0.55 -5.91 -14.78
CA ALA A 85 1.68 -6.52 -15.49
C ALA A 85 2.95 -5.72 -15.28
N GLY A 86 2.90 -4.39 -15.44
CA GLY A 86 4.08 -3.53 -15.25
C GLY A 86 4.66 -3.65 -13.84
N VAL A 87 3.81 -3.65 -12.81
CA VAL A 87 4.27 -3.80 -11.42
C VAL A 87 4.81 -5.21 -11.17
N ILE A 88 4.13 -6.26 -11.62
CA ILE A 88 4.59 -7.65 -11.44
C ILE A 88 5.96 -7.84 -12.10
N VAL A 89 6.14 -7.41 -13.35
CA VAL A 89 7.43 -7.47 -14.06
C VAL A 89 8.51 -6.75 -13.25
N SER A 90 8.23 -5.52 -12.80
CA SER A 90 9.20 -4.75 -12.00
C SER A 90 9.61 -5.42 -10.68
N MET A 91 8.68 -6.14 -10.04
CA MET A 91 8.92 -6.83 -8.78
C MET A 91 9.68 -8.15 -8.99
N ILE A 92 9.41 -8.84 -10.10
CA ILE A 92 10.14 -10.03 -10.55
C ILE A 92 11.59 -9.65 -10.87
N ASP A 93 11.81 -8.57 -11.62
CA ASP A 93 13.15 -8.06 -11.96
C ASP A 93 13.95 -7.70 -10.70
N SER A 94 13.27 -7.16 -9.69
CA SER A 94 13.84 -6.85 -8.38
C SER A 94 14.06 -8.07 -7.49
N LYS A 95 13.79 -9.30 -7.98
CA LYS A 95 13.86 -10.58 -7.24
C LYS A 95 13.02 -10.62 -5.96
N LYS A 96 11.91 -9.86 -5.91
CA LYS A 96 11.03 -9.74 -4.73
C LYS A 96 9.88 -10.77 -4.75
N TRP A 97 10.19 -12.04 -5.02
CA TRP A 97 9.23 -13.11 -5.32
C TRP A 97 8.09 -13.26 -4.29
N ILE A 98 8.41 -13.24 -3.00
CA ILE A 98 7.40 -13.35 -1.93
C ILE A 98 6.45 -12.15 -1.95
N ASN A 99 6.97 -10.93 -2.12
CA ASN A 99 6.12 -9.74 -2.20
C ASN A 99 5.23 -9.76 -3.45
N THR A 100 5.73 -10.29 -4.57
CA THR A 100 4.94 -10.47 -5.80
C THR A 100 3.82 -11.47 -5.58
N ALA A 101 4.09 -12.62 -4.94
CA ALA A 101 3.07 -13.61 -4.65
C ALA A 101 1.98 -13.03 -3.73
N ILE A 102 2.37 -12.33 -2.66
CA ILE A 102 1.42 -11.74 -1.71
C ILE A 102 0.61 -10.62 -2.38
N SER A 103 1.21 -9.77 -3.22
CA SER A 103 0.46 -8.73 -3.92
C SER A 103 -0.53 -9.33 -4.92
N THR A 104 -0.14 -10.35 -5.68
CA THR A 104 -1.03 -11.06 -6.61
C THR A 104 -2.17 -11.77 -5.86
N ILE A 105 -1.90 -12.44 -4.74
CA ILE A 105 -2.96 -13.04 -3.91
C ILE A 105 -3.89 -11.95 -3.38
N THR A 106 -3.35 -10.80 -2.95
CA THR A 106 -4.17 -9.66 -2.50
C THR A 106 -5.10 -9.18 -3.61
N LEU A 107 -4.58 -9.06 -4.83
CA LEU A 107 -5.37 -8.68 -6.01
C LEU A 107 -6.54 -9.66 -6.20
N LEU A 108 -6.26 -10.96 -6.19
CA LEU A 108 -7.28 -12.00 -6.37
C LEU A 108 -8.31 -12.04 -5.24
N LEU A 109 -7.90 -11.81 -3.99
CA LEU A 109 -8.80 -11.81 -2.84
C LEU A 109 -9.65 -10.54 -2.74
N THR A 110 -9.17 -9.42 -3.27
CA THR A 110 -9.91 -8.14 -3.20
C THR A 110 -11.13 -8.14 -4.12
N TYR A 111 -11.07 -8.82 -5.26
CA TYR A 111 -12.20 -8.91 -6.19
C TYR A 111 -13.48 -9.49 -5.55
N PRO A 112 -13.47 -10.72 -4.98
CA PRO A 112 -14.65 -11.29 -4.33
C PRO A 112 -15.05 -10.49 -3.07
N LEU A 113 -14.11 -9.83 -2.39
CA LEU A 113 -14.42 -8.96 -1.26
C LEU A 113 -15.31 -7.77 -1.68
N VAL A 114 -14.99 -7.11 -2.78
CA VAL A 114 -15.75 -5.94 -3.27
C VAL A 114 -17.11 -6.37 -3.81
N TRP A 115 -17.15 -7.50 -4.51
CA TRP A 115 -18.41 -8.11 -4.92
C TRP A 115 -19.29 -8.42 -3.72
N TYR A 116 -18.74 -9.01 -2.66
CA TYR A 116 -19.48 -9.32 -1.42
C TYR A 116 -20.01 -8.06 -0.71
N ILE A 117 -19.20 -6.99 -0.64
CA ILE A 117 -19.63 -5.70 -0.09
C ILE A 117 -20.76 -5.10 -0.93
N SER A 118 -20.64 -5.16 -2.26
CA SER A 118 -21.68 -4.69 -3.17
C SER A 118 -22.97 -5.48 -3.01
N TYR A 119 -22.87 -6.81 -2.86
CA TYR A 119 -24.00 -7.69 -2.59
C TYR A 119 -24.70 -7.37 -1.26
N ILE A 120 -23.94 -7.09 -0.19
CA ILE A 120 -24.52 -6.65 1.09
C ILE A 120 -25.28 -5.34 0.88
N LEU A 121 -24.66 -4.36 0.21
CA LEU A 121 -25.29 -3.06 -0.04
C LEU A 121 -26.56 -3.18 -0.88
N THR A 122 -26.59 -4.05 -1.89
CA THR A 122 -27.84 -4.29 -2.66
C THR A 122 -28.91 -4.96 -1.80
N THR A 123 -28.52 -5.86 -0.90
CA THR A 123 -29.46 -6.58 -0.01
C THR A 123 -30.12 -5.65 1.01
N LEU A 124 -29.49 -4.54 1.39
CA LEU A 124 -30.08 -3.54 2.28
C LEU A 124 -31.31 -2.84 1.66
N ASN A 125 -31.52 -2.96 0.34
CA ASN A 125 -32.69 -2.47 -0.40
C ASN A 125 -33.09 -1.00 -0.11
N ASN A 126 -32.10 -0.13 0.12
CA ASN A 126 -32.33 1.27 0.43
C ASN A 126 -32.17 2.15 -0.83
N PRO A 127 -33.23 2.83 -1.31
CA PRO A 127 -33.21 3.58 -2.56
C PRO A 127 -32.20 4.73 -2.56
N SER A 128 -31.92 5.33 -1.40
CA SER A 128 -30.93 6.39 -1.27
C SER A 128 -29.51 5.90 -1.54
N ILE A 129 -29.18 4.67 -1.09
CA ILE A 129 -27.88 4.03 -1.36
C ILE A 129 -27.72 3.78 -2.86
N PHE A 130 -28.73 3.20 -3.51
CA PHE A 130 -28.70 2.96 -4.95
C PHE A 130 -28.53 4.25 -5.76
N ALA A 131 -29.23 5.32 -5.38
CA ALA A 131 -29.10 6.63 -6.03
C ALA A 131 -27.67 7.19 -5.92
N SER A 132 -27.00 7.01 -4.77
CA SER A 132 -25.63 7.48 -4.54
C SER A 132 -24.57 6.73 -5.34
N PHE A 133 -24.85 5.52 -5.83
CA PHE A 133 -23.95 4.69 -6.64
C PHE A 133 -24.35 4.63 -8.13
N ASN A 134 -25.31 5.44 -8.56
CA ASN A 134 -25.85 5.34 -9.91
C ASN A 134 -24.83 5.78 -10.98
N SER A 135 -24.47 4.89 -11.90
CA SER A 135 -23.57 5.16 -13.04
C SER A 135 -24.09 4.44 -14.30
N ILE A 136 -23.58 4.84 -15.47
CA ILE A 136 -23.93 4.21 -16.76
C ILE A 136 -23.56 2.72 -16.78
N SER A 137 -22.54 2.30 -16.01
CA SER A 137 -22.12 0.89 -15.92
C SER A 137 -23.09 0.02 -15.12
N ASN A 138 -23.90 0.59 -14.23
CA ASN A 138 -24.64 -0.16 -13.21
C ASN A 138 -26.04 -0.61 -13.67
N SER A 139 -26.24 -0.80 -14.98
CA SER A 139 -27.55 -1.12 -15.56
C SER A 139 -28.11 -2.50 -15.19
N HIS A 140 -27.30 -3.42 -14.66
CA HIS A 140 -27.71 -4.78 -14.32
C HIS A 140 -26.98 -5.31 -13.06
N GLY A 141 -27.66 -5.35 -11.91
CA GLY A 141 -27.44 -6.31 -10.81
C GLY A 141 -26.08 -6.35 -10.07
N ALA A 142 -26.13 -6.29 -8.73
CA ALA A 142 -25.07 -6.63 -7.75
C ALA A 142 -23.69 -5.93 -7.83
N GLU A 143 -23.30 -5.33 -8.94
CA GLU A 143 -22.02 -4.63 -9.13
C GLU A 143 -22.19 -3.11 -8.93
N LEU A 144 -22.43 -2.70 -7.67
CA LEU A 144 -22.58 -1.28 -7.32
C LEU A 144 -21.24 -0.54 -7.27
N LEU A 145 -20.21 -1.21 -6.75
CA LEU A 145 -18.91 -0.61 -6.55
C LEU A 145 -17.98 -0.95 -7.72
N PRO A 146 -17.26 0.03 -8.28
CA PRO A 146 -16.23 -0.27 -9.27
C PRO A 146 -15.10 -1.07 -8.63
N ASP A 147 -14.96 -2.32 -9.05
CA ASP A 147 -14.00 -3.30 -8.59
C ASP A 147 -12.55 -2.90 -8.89
N MET A 148 -12.32 -2.33 -10.08
CA MET A 148 -11.02 -1.89 -10.58
C MET A 148 -10.26 -1.04 -9.56
N TYR A 149 -10.91 -0.04 -8.95
CA TYR A 149 -10.24 0.83 -7.98
C TYR A 149 -9.83 0.06 -6.74
N ALA A 150 -10.73 -0.73 -6.15
CA ALA A 150 -10.44 -1.44 -4.92
C ALA A 150 -9.31 -2.46 -5.13
N VAL A 151 -9.37 -3.23 -6.21
CA VAL A 151 -8.39 -4.25 -6.59
C VAL A 151 -7.02 -3.62 -6.84
N LEU A 152 -6.94 -2.57 -7.66
CA LEU A 152 -5.68 -1.90 -7.97
C LEU A 152 -5.10 -1.18 -6.76
N VAL A 153 -5.91 -0.51 -5.94
CA VAL A 153 -5.45 0.16 -4.73
C VAL A 153 -4.92 -0.85 -3.72
N ALA A 154 -5.60 -1.99 -3.51
CA ALA A 154 -5.13 -3.04 -2.62
C ALA A 154 -3.81 -3.65 -3.11
N PHE A 155 -3.75 -4.02 -4.38
CA PHE A 155 -2.55 -4.52 -5.04
C PHE A 155 -1.37 -3.54 -4.92
N LEU A 156 -1.54 -2.30 -5.37
CA LEU A 156 -0.50 -1.26 -5.32
C LEU A 156 -0.11 -0.87 -3.89
N THR A 157 -1.02 -1.06 -2.94
CA THR A 157 -0.69 -0.96 -1.51
C THR A 157 0.26 -2.11 -1.17
N VAL A 158 -0.09 -3.37 -1.39
CA VAL A 158 0.80 -4.48 -0.98
C VAL A 158 2.14 -4.54 -1.71
N SER A 159 2.20 -4.09 -2.97
CA SER A 159 3.39 -4.11 -3.85
C SER A 159 4.59 -3.26 -3.38
N GLY A 160 4.45 -2.48 -2.30
CA GLY A 160 5.57 -1.89 -1.56
C GLY A 160 5.71 -0.35 -1.66
N PRO A 161 6.74 0.22 -1.01
CA PRO A 161 6.93 1.66 -0.92
C PRO A 161 7.21 2.30 -2.28
N ARG A 162 6.52 3.40 -2.58
CA ARG A 162 6.67 4.18 -3.85
C ARG A 162 8.10 4.67 -4.10
N ARG A 163 8.93 4.74 -3.05
CA ARG A 163 10.31 5.23 -3.12
C ARG A 163 11.27 4.23 -3.78
N ASP A 164 10.96 2.94 -3.70
CA ASP A 164 11.90 1.89 -4.08
C ASP A 164 11.66 1.39 -5.53
N ASN A 165 10.46 1.59 -6.09
CA ASN A 165 10.09 1.13 -7.43
C ASN A 165 9.41 2.25 -8.25
N LYS A 166 10.08 2.75 -9.30
CA LYS A 166 9.54 3.79 -10.19
C LYS A 166 8.23 3.37 -10.86
N ILE A 167 8.10 2.10 -11.25
CA ILE A 167 6.88 1.58 -11.89
C ILE A 167 5.70 1.62 -10.94
N VAL A 168 5.86 1.21 -9.67
CA VAL A 168 4.79 1.31 -8.66
C VAL A 168 4.36 2.77 -8.46
N LYS A 169 5.32 3.72 -8.41
CA LYS A 169 5.01 5.15 -8.33
C LYS A 169 4.21 5.60 -9.56
N LEU A 170 4.63 5.21 -10.75
CA LEU A 170 3.94 5.53 -12.00
C LEU A 170 2.52 4.95 -12.03
N SER A 171 2.33 3.71 -11.61
CA SER A 171 1.01 3.07 -11.53
C SER A 171 0.06 3.80 -10.58
N TRP A 172 0.55 4.30 -9.43
CA TRP A 172 -0.24 5.15 -8.55
C TRP A 172 -0.66 6.46 -9.23
N GLN A 173 0.24 7.08 -10.00
CA GLN A 173 -0.07 8.31 -10.74
C GLN A 173 -1.06 8.03 -11.88
N ALA A 174 -0.87 6.94 -12.62
CA ALA A 174 -1.78 6.51 -13.68
C ALA A 174 -3.19 6.30 -13.14
N LEU A 175 -3.34 5.63 -11.98
CA LEU A 175 -4.64 5.44 -11.34
C LEU A 175 -5.25 6.78 -10.87
N LEU A 176 -4.45 7.66 -10.28
CA LEU A 176 -4.91 8.98 -9.84
C LEU A 176 -5.37 9.87 -11.00
N ILE A 177 -4.71 9.80 -12.17
CA ILE A 177 -5.09 10.57 -13.36
C ILE A 177 -6.30 9.95 -14.05
N ALA A 178 -6.37 8.63 -14.14
CA ALA A 178 -7.49 7.94 -14.79
C ALA A 178 -8.80 8.13 -14.02
N SER A 179 -8.76 8.22 -12.70
CA SER A 179 -9.98 8.25 -11.88
C SER A 179 -10.89 9.45 -12.15
N PRO A 180 -10.39 10.71 -12.15
CA PRO A 180 -11.19 11.86 -12.58
C PRO A 180 -11.75 11.72 -13.99
N ILE A 181 -10.96 11.18 -14.94
CA ILE A 181 -11.42 10.99 -16.33
C ILE A 181 -12.63 10.05 -16.36
N LEU A 182 -12.53 8.89 -15.70
CA LEU A 182 -13.59 7.89 -15.64
C LEU A 182 -14.88 8.41 -14.97
N ILE A 183 -14.73 9.24 -13.93
CA ILE A 183 -15.86 9.86 -13.22
C ILE A 183 -16.52 10.93 -14.10
N VAL A 184 -15.73 11.80 -14.71
CA VAL A 184 -16.18 12.89 -15.57
C VAL A 184 -16.86 12.37 -16.84
N THR A 185 -16.38 11.25 -17.40
CA THR A 185 -17.02 10.57 -18.54
C THR A 185 -18.26 9.76 -18.13
N SER A 186 -18.70 9.81 -16.86
CA SER A 186 -19.87 9.08 -16.33
C SER A 186 -19.76 7.56 -16.37
N TRP A 187 -18.57 7.00 -16.57
CA TRP A 187 -18.37 5.54 -16.55
C TRP A 187 -18.46 5.00 -15.12
N HIS A 188 -18.03 5.78 -14.12
CA HIS A 188 -18.17 5.45 -12.70
C HIS A 188 -18.74 6.60 -11.89
N SER A 189 -19.49 6.28 -10.83
CA SER A 189 -19.92 7.28 -9.84
C SER A 189 -18.76 7.72 -8.95
N LEU A 190 -18.77 8.99 -8.53
CA LEU A 190 -17.80 9.56 -7.60
C LEU A 190 -17.83 8.83 -6.25
N THR A 191 -19.03 8.56 -5.72
CA THR A 191 -19.21 7.82 -4.46
C THR A 191 -18.67 6.41 -4.59
N GLY A 192 -18.97 5.74 -5.70
CA GLY A 192 -18.45 4.40 -6.02
C GLY A 192 -16.93 4.37 -6.04
N ALA A 193 -16.31 5.29 -6.79
CA ALA A 193 -14.87 5.37 -6.91
C ALA A 193 -14.17 5.62 -5.56
N LEU A 194 -14.65 6.58 -4.77
CA LEU A 194 -14.08 6.90 -3.46
C LEU A 194 -14.24 5.74 -2.46
N THR A 195 -15.42 5.12 -2.43
CA THR A 195 -15.71 3.99 -1.54
C THR A 195 -14.81 2.80 -1.88
N SER A 196 -14.73 2.43 -3.16
CA SER A 196 -13.83 1.37 -3.63
C SER A 196 -12.36 1.67 -3.32
N TRP A 197 -11.92 2.92 -3.49
CA TRP A 197 -10.56 3.32 -3.13
C TRP A 197 -10.28 3.09 -1.64
N CYS A 198 -11.22 3.47 -0.77
CA CYS A 198 -11.08 3.30 0.66
C CYS A 198 -11.08 1.81 1.07
N ILE A 199 -11.94 0.99 0.47
CA ILE A 199 -11.97 -0.47 0.68
C ILE A 199 -10.64 -1.10 0.26
N GLY A 200 -10.17 -0.80 -0.94
CA GLY A 200 -8.88 -1.29 -1.43
C GLY A 200 -7.72 -0.88 -0.52
N ARG A 201 -7.77 0.36 -0.01
CA ARG A 201 -6.75 0.86 0.92
C ARG A 201 -6.80 0.13 2.26
N SER A 202 -7.99 -0.12 2.78
CA SER A 202 -8.22 -0.85 4.03
C SER A 202 -7.72 -2.28 3.94
N PHE A 203 -8.12 -3.00 2.90
CA PHE A 203 -7.70 -4.38 2.70
C PHE A 203 -6.21 -4.50 2.41
N GLY A 204 -5.65 -3.63 1.55
CA GLY A 204 -4.22 -3.64 1.23
C GLY A 204 -3.33 -3.32 2.44
N THR A 205 -3.76 -2.41 3.34
CA THR A 205 -3.02 -2.12 4.58
C THR A 205 -3.18 -3.23 5.62
N LEU A 206 -4.33 -3.90 5.68
CA LEU A 206 -4.53 -5.09 6.50
C LEU A 206 -3.59 -6.22 6.08
N ILE A 207 -3.45 -6.49 4.78
CA ILE A 207 -2.49 -7.51 4.30
C ILE A 207 -1.05 -7.11 4.63
N ARG A 208 -0.68 -5.82 4.52
CA ARG A 208 0.65 -5.35 4.97
C ARG A 208 0.88 -5.61 6.45
N PHE A 209 -0.13 -5.37 7.29
CA PHE A 209 -0.06 -5.66 8.72
C PHE A 209 0.13 -7.15 8.99
N ILE A 210 -0.63 -8.02 8.32
CA ILE A 210 -0.53 -9.48 8.46
C ILE A 210 0.84 -10.00 8.00
N LYS A 211 1.31 -9.54 6.84
CA LYS A 211 2.64 -9.88 6.29
C LYS A 211 3.76 -9.46 7.23
N GLY A 212 3.58 -8.31 7.91
CA GLY A 212 4.63 -7.68 8.70
C GLY A 212 5.70 -6.99 7.84
N THR A 213 6.53 -6.21 8.51
CA THR A 213 7.69 -5.54 7.94
C THR A 213 8.95 -6.20 8.47
N GLN A 214 9.91 -6.50 7.59
CA GLN A 214 11.25 -6.87 8.04
C GLN A 214 11.98 -5.63 8.53
N SER A 215 12.72 -5.77 9.63
CA SER A 215 13.68 -4.75 10.04
C SER A 215 14.76 -4.63 8.96
N LYS A 216 14.88 -3.46 8.31
CA LYS A 216 15.90 -3.18 7.28
C LYS A 216 17.28 -2.86 7.89
N GLY A 217 17.65 -3.51 8.99
CA GLY A 217 18.96 -3.34 9.61
C GLY A 217 20.00 -4.23 8.94
N ALA A 218 21.21 -3.71 8.70
CA ALA A 218 22.35 -4.55 8.39
C ALA A 218 22.55 -5.57 9.50
N TRP A 219 22.88 -6.80 9.12
CA TRP A 219 22.84 -7.93 10.02
C TRP A 219 24.03 -8.86 9.89
N GLY A 220 24.63 -9.29 11.00
CA GLY A 220 25.62 -10.37 11.01
C GLY A 220 26.69 -10.19 9.93
N LYS A 221 26.62 -11.00 8.87
CA LYS A 221 27.55 -10.92 7.73
C LYS A 221 27.55 -9.58 6.99
N ASP A 222 26.40 -8.92 6.85
CA ASP A 222 26.34 -7.61 6.19
C ASP A 222 27.11 -6.55 7.00
N ILE A 223 27.11 -6.68 8.33
CA ILE A 223 27.90 -5.84 9.23
C ILE A 223 29.39 -6.18 9.10
N VAL A 224 29.73 -7.46 9.05
CA VAL A 224 31.12 -7.92 8.85
C VAL A 224 31.68 -7.40 7.53
N GLU A 225 30.92 -7.50 6.44
CA GLU A 225 31.31 -6.99 5.12
C GLU A 225 31.45 -5.45 5.13
N ALA A 226 30.54 -4.75 5.81
CA ALA A 226 30.66 -3.29 5.98
C ALA A 226 31.91 -2.90 6.77
N LEU A 227 32.26 -3.64 7.83
CA LEU A 227 33.47 -3.42 8.63
C LEU A 227 34.75 -3.75 7.85
N GLU A 228 34.73 -4.83 7.07
CA GLU A 228 35.82 -5.21 6.17
C GLU A 228 36.09 -4.13 5.12
N ASN A 229 35.02 -3.56 4.53
CA ASN A 229 35.11 -2.44 3.58
C ASN A 229 35.70 -1.16 4.20
N ILE A 230 35.66 -1.01 5.52
CA ILE A 230 36.25 0.11 6.27
C ILE A 230 37.71 -0.22 6.71
N GLY A 231 38.21 -1.42 6.40
CA GLY A 231 39.57 -1.86 6.69
C GLY A 231 39.72 -2.69 7.97
N ILE A 232 38.61 -3.08 8.61
CA ILE A 232 38.62 -3.93 9.81
C ILE A 232 38.53 -5.40 9.35
N THR A 233 39.67 -5.97 9.00
CA THR A 233 39.79 -7.29 8.33
C THR A 233 40.03 -8.47 9.29
N HIS A 234 40.24 -8.22 10.59
CA HIS A 234 40.56 -9.24 11.60
C HIS A 234 39.54 -9.27 12.74
N LEU A 235 38.25 -9.33 12.39
CA LEU A 235 37.20 -9.55 13.37
C LEU A 235 37.27 -10.98 13.89
N VAL A 236 37.34 -11.13 15.23
CA VAL A 236 37.30 -12.43 15.93
C VAL A 236 35.89 -12.71 16.45
N GLN A 237 35.20 -11.67 16.96
CA GLN A 237 33.86 -11.81 17.53
C GLN A 237 33.01 -10.59 17.20
N LEU A 238 31.79 -10.82 16.72
CA LEU A 238 30.74 -9.80 16.60
C LEU A 238 29.64 -10.16 17.59
N ASN A 239 29.42 -9.33 18.62
CA ASN A 239 28.39 -9.57 19.62
C ASN A 239 27.45 -8.36 19.71
N ARG A 240 26.14 -8.59 19.51
CA ARG A 240 25.14 -7.53 19.67
C ARG A 240 24.99 -7.19 21.15
N ARG A 241 25.36 -5.96 21.52
CA ARG A 241 25.04 -5.44 22.85
C ARG A 241 23.55 -5.09 22.92
N THR A 242 22.80 -5.81 23.75
CA THR A 242 21.45 -5.39 24.15
C THR A 242 21.56 -4.37 25.28
N LEU A 243 20.68 -3.37 25.32
CA LEU A 243 20.73 -2.29 26.32
C LEU A 243 20.73 -2.78 27.78
N THR A 244 20.26 -4.01 28.02
CA THR A 244 20.21 -4.69 29.31
C THR A 244 21.53 -5.32 29.79
N THR A 245 22.51 -5.47 28.89
CA THR A 245 23.86 -5.96 29.22
C THR A 245 24.81 -4.77 29.24
N ASP A 246 25.43 -4.53 30.40
CA ASP A 246 26.45 -3.52 30.71
C ASP A 246 26.01 -2.11 31.19
N HIS A 247 25.61 -2.02 32.46
CA HIS A 247 25.99 -0.89 33.32
C HIS A 247 27.37 -1.12 34.01
N SER A 248 28.11 -2.18 33.68
CA SER A 248 29.38 -2.52 34.36
C SER A 248 30.65 -2.02 33.67
N GLY A 249 30.57 -1.49 32.45
CA GLY A 249 31.77 -1.08 31.68
C GLY A 249 31.85 0.39 31.29
N VAL A 250 30.83 1.21 31.60
CA VAL A 250 30.97 2.67 31.48
C VAL A 250 31.74 3.10 32.71
N LEU A 251 32.97 3.58 32.53
CA LEU A 251 33.66 4.38 33.52
C LEU A 251 32.66 5.47 33.93
N LYS A 252 32.07 5.33 35.12
CA LYS A 252 31.32 6.41 35.72
C LYS A 252 32.32 7.54 35.85
N SER A 253 32.16 8.60 35.06
CA SER A 253 32.79 9.88 35.34
C SER A 253 32.34 10.25 36.75
N SER A 254 33.20 9.99 37.74
CA SER A 254 32.99 10.39 39.12
C SER A 254 33.24 11.89 39.17
N LEU A 255 32.46 12.62 39.96
CA LEU A 255 32.68 14.05 40.20
C LEU A 255 34.08 14.34 40.77
N ASP A 256 34.75 13.33 41.34
CA ASP A 256 36.15 13.40 41.79
C ASP A 256 37.16 13.57 40.65
N ASP A 257 36.85 13.09 39.44
CA ASP A 257 37.75 13.18 38.27
C ASP A 257 37.85 14.63 37.76
N ASP A 258 36.80 15.43 37.97
CA ASP A 258 36.77 16.86 37.62
C ASP A 258 37.51 17.75 38.66
N LEU A 259 37.83 17.25 39.86
CA LEU A 259 38.45 18.04 40.92
C LEU A 259 39.99 18.01 40.90
N ILE A 260 40.60 17.22 40.02
CA ILE A 260 42.06 17.04 39.95
C ILE A 260 42.73 17.96 38.94
N GLU A 261 41.97 18.71 38.12
CA GLU A 261 42.53 19.60 37.09
C GLU A 261 42.78 21.05 37.56
N ASN A 262 42.55 21.37 38.85
CA ASN A 262 42.74 22.74 39.34
C ASN A 262 43.44 22.83 40.72
N SER A 263 44.65 22.29 40.82
CA SER A 263 45.61 22.58 41.88
C SER A 263 46.95 23.04 41.33
#